data_AF-A0A2K9ALR3-F1
#
_entry.id   AF-A0A2K9ALR3-F1
#
_cell.length_a   1.000
_cell.length_b   1.000
_cell.length_c   1.000
_cell.angle_alpha   90.00
_cell.angle_beta   90.00
_cell.angle_gamma   90.00
#
_symmetry.space_group_name_H-M   'P 1'
#
loop_
_entity.id
_entity.type
_entity.pdbx_description
1 polymer ?
#
loop_
_entity_poly.entity_id
_entity_poly.type
_entity_poly.pdbx_seq_one_letter_code
_entity_poly.pdbx_strand_id
1 'polypeptide(L)'
;MILDNLVITRMIIHEVFQIPDNGVKKSPVLSNQLVPLNEKIQKELSTRIVDVIRKAIEIKKDDEIEGSYNHILEIKDLDDNQFIEKSKIIVSLLADAQNTRIIKDSAIFVMSGEVGFENQKFSCLIKAEFDNSFQPVTENDSNEIIGLEAVVSFLGKEQKLYKLVVFTPSNNAYKSYLFDSNLSFRNTASAAKYFYKDFLGSEFSNQGGVAIQNFNNLTQIFIDSMFDDYIDKIRYLSILLGYIRGTNNTLSIHDFSIQAFDNPETSQEYINFMLENDFFEESVPKDSEIASKIQIKPKLKFNSGISISGNINDISSNLISISKDDCITTLKIRGDIEVLK
;
A
#
# COMPACT_ATOMS: atom_id res chain seq x y z
N MET A 1 15.50 -13.23 3.12
CA MET A 1 14.52 -12.14 3.08
C MET A 1 14.77 -11.31 1.82
N ILE A 2 13.76 -10.62 1.27
CA ILE A 2 13.85 -9.93 -0.03
C ILE A 2 14.98 -8.87 -0.07
N LEU A 3 15.31 -8.24 1.07
CA LEU A 3 16.32 -7.18 1.20
C LEU A 3 17.27 -7.43 2.39
N ASP A 4 17.79 -8.64 2.54
CA ASP A 4 18.83 -8.89 3.56
C ASP A 4 20.11 -8.11 3.23
N ASN A 5 20.81 -7.60 4.25
CA ASN A 5 22.07 -6.84 4.12
C ASN A 5 21.99 -5.65 3.13
N LEU A 6 20.88 -4.90 3.17
CA LEU A 6 20.67 -3.74 2.30
C LEU A 6 21.68 -2.61 2.53
N VAL A 7 22.44 -2.27 1.50
CA VAL A 7 23.40 -1.15 1.46
C VAL A 7 23.04 -0.21 0.30
N ILE A 8 22.54 0.98 0.61
CA ILE A 8 22.36 2.06 -0.36
C ILE A 8 23.74 2.67 -0.66
N THR A 9 24.11 2.77 -1.94
CA THR A 9 25.39 3.36 -2.35
C THR A 9 25.21 4.74 -2.96
N ARG A 10 24.06 5.00 -3.60
CA ARG A 10 23.75 6.28 -4.23
C ARG A 10 22.31 6.65 -3.98
N MET A 11 22.09 7.92 -3.71
CA MET A 11 20.77 8.52 -3.51
C MET A 11 20.75 9.91 -4.10
N ILE A 12 19.64 10.26 -4.74
CA ILE A 12 19.32 11.62 -5.15
C ILE A 12 17.88 11.93 -4.77
N ILE A 13 17.62 13.19 -4.46
CA ILE A 13 16.31 13.67 -4.04
C ILE A 13 15.85 14.75 -5.01
N HIS A 14 14.61 14.60 -5.48
CA HIS A 14 13.91 15.58 -6.30
C HIS A 14 12.60 15.96 -5.62
N GLU A 15 11.94 16.99 -6.12
CA GLU A 15 10.65 17.42 -5.60
C GLU A 15 9.60 17.49 -6.70
N VAL A 16 8.41 17.01 -6.38
CA VAL A 16 7.21 17.16 -7.22
C VAL A 16 6.14 17.90 -6.41
N PHE A 17 5.34 18.71 -7.11
CA PHE A 17 4.38 19.61 -6.47
C PHE A 17 2.93 19.17 -6.73
N GLN A 18 2.06 19.48 -5.76
CA GLN A 18 0.63 19.43 -5.90
C GLN A 18 0.17 20.35 -7.03
N ILE A 19 -0.83 19.91 -7.80
CA ILE A 19 -1.46 20.75 -8.81
C ILE A 19 -2.25 21.86 -8.09
N PRO A 20 -1.92 23.15 -8.30
CA PRO A 20 -2.60 24.26 -7.65
C PRO A 20 -4.07 24.40 -8.12
N ASP A 21 -4.83 25.25 -7.44
CA ASP A 21 -6.27 25.47 -7.74
C ASP A 21 -6.53 25.98 -9.17
N ASN A 22 -5.55 26.64 -9.78
CA ASN A 22 -5.61 27.09 -11.16
C ASN A 22 -5.45 25.94 -12.18
N GLY A 23 -5.13 24.73 -11.74
CA GLY A 23 -4.93 23.54 -12.57
C GLY A 23 -3.61 23.50 -13.35
N VAL A 24 -2.73 24.49 -13.21
CA VAL A 24 -1.48 24.56 -13.95
C VAL A 24 -0.40 23.78 -13.22
N LYS A 25 0.08 22.68 -13.82
CA LYS A 25 1.16 21.86 -13.25
C LYS A 25 2.43 22.71 -13.07
N LYS A 26 3.04 22.63 -11.89
CA LYS A 26 4.36 23.21 -11.62
C LYS A 26 5.44 22.19 -11.98
N SER A 27 6.49 22.64 -12.67
CA SER A 27 7.63 21.78 -13.01
C SER A 27 8.31 21.25 -11.73
N PRO A 28 8.80 20.00 -11.74
CA PRO A 28 9.52 19.45 -10.60
C PRO A 28 10.85 20.19 -10.35
N VAL A 29 11.31 20.20 -9.10
CA VAL A 29 12.69 20.62 -8.77
C VAL A 29 13.60 19.42 -8.95
N LEU A 30 14.57 19.56 -9.85
CA LEU A 30 15.46 18.47 -10.24
C LEU A 30 16.87 18.70 -9.70
N SER A 31 17.30 17.86 -8.75
CA SER A 31 18.67 17.91 -8.24
C SER A 31 19.71 17.49 -9.28
N ASN A 32 20.92 18.02 -9.11
CA ASN A 32 22.12 17.65 -9.87
C ASN A 32 23.20 17.05 -8.97
N GLN A 33 22.88 16.74 -7.70
CA GLN A 33 23.84 16.29 -6.70
C GLN A 33 23.33 15.06 -5.98
N LEU A 34 24.22 14.07 -5.81
CA LEU A 34 23.99 12.92 -4.96
C LEU A 34 24.03 13.34 -3.49
N VAL A 35 23.17 12.72 -2.69
CA VAL A 35 23.13 12.95 -1.24
C VAL A 35 24.24 12.14 -0.57
N PRO A 36 25.09 12.75 0.27
CA PRO A 36 26.09 12.02 1.04
C PRO A 36 25.43 11.10 2.08
N LEU A 37 25.72 9.80 1.99
CA LEU A 37 25.17 8.77 2.88
C LEU A 37 26.12 8.51 4.05
N ASN A 38 25.76 9.00 5.24
CA ASN A 38 26.45 8.62 6.48
C ASN A 38 25.79 7.38 7.10
N GLU A 39 26.46 6.75 8.09
CA GLU A 39 25.99 5.52 8.73
C GLU A 39 24.59 5.64 9.33
N LYS A 40 24.24 6.82 9.87
CA LYS A 40 22.92 7.07 10.46
C LYS A 40 21.82 7.05 9.39
N ILE A 41 22.01 7.82 8.32
CA ILE A 41 21.07 7.91 7.19
C ILE A 41 20.88 6.54 6.56
N GLN A 42 21.98 5.84 6.32
CA GLN A 42 22.00 4.48 5.79
C GLN A 42 21.12 3.54 6.62
N LYS A 43 21.36 3.52 7.94
CA LYS A 43 20.66 2.62 8.86
C LYS A 43 19.16 2.92 8.90
N GLU A 44 18.78 4.20 8.99
CA GLU A 44 17.38 4.59 9.13
C GLU A 44 16.58 4.33 7.83
N LEU A 45 17.15 4.66 6.66
CA LEU A 45 16.54 4.34 5.36
C LEU A 45 16.42 2.83 5.14
N SER A 46 17.50 2.07 5.38
CA SER A 46 17.48 0.61 5.20
C SER A 46 16.43 -0.04 6.11
N THR A 47 16.35 0.36 7.38
CA THR A 47 15.34 -0.16 8.32
C THR A 47 13.94 0.08 7.80
N ARG A 48 13.66 1.31 7.35
CA ARG A 48 12.32 1.70 6.88
C ARG A 48 11.91 1.00 5.59
N ILE A 49 12.84 0.83 4.64
CA ILE A 49 12.58 0.07 3.40
C ILE A 49 12.29 -1.39 3.75
N VAL A 50 13.09 -2.02 4.61
CA VAL A 50 12.92 -3.43 5.03
C VAL A 50 11.62 -3.65 5.81
N ASP A 51 11.16 -2.70 6.61
CA ASP A 51 9.89 -2.80 7.33
C ASP A 51 8.70 -2.74 6.37
N VAL A 52 8.79 -1.89 5.36
CA VAL A 52 7.71 -1.65 4.41
C VAL A 52 7.62 -2.74 3.34
N ILE A 53 8.75 -3.26 2.85
CA ILE A 53 8.78 -4.28 1.78
C ILE A 53 8.02 -5.55 2.16
N ARG A 54 7.91 -5.86 3.47
CA ARG A 54 7.13 -7.01 3.97
C ARG A 54 5.64 -6.92 3.64
N LYS A 55 5.14 -5.71 3.38
CA LYS A 55 3.75 -5.42 3.01
C LYS A 55 3.60 -5.09 1.53
N ALA A 56 4.70 -5.13 0.77
CA ALA A 56 4.68 -4.84 -0.65
C ALA A 56 4.09 -6.01 -1.45
N ILE A 57 3.53 -5.69 -2.60
CA ILE A 57 2.93 -6.62 -3.55
C ILE A 57 3.89 -6.76 -4.72
N GLU A 58 4.08 -7.98 -5.22
CA GLU A 58 4.89 -8.21 -6.42
C GLU A 58 4.17 -7.65 -7.65
N ILE A 59 4.90 -6.84 -8.42
CA ILE A 59 4.44 -6.27 -9.69
C ILE A 59 5.32 -6.78 -10.82
N LYS A 60 4.88 -6.57 -12.06
CA LYS A 60 5.64 -6.84 -13.28
C LYS A 60 5.38 -5.73 -14.27
N LYS A 61 6.26 -5.59 -15.26
CA LYS A 61 6.07 -4.64 -16.35
C LYS A 61 4.77 -4.96 -17.09
N ASP A 62 4.00 -3.93 -17.38
CA ASP A 62 2.90 -3.98 -18.35
C ASP A 62 3.50 -3.66 -19.73
N ASP A 63 3.46 -4.62 -20.65
CA ASP A 63 4.06 -4.45 -21.97
C ASP A 63 3.26 -3.54 -22.90
N GLU A 64 2.02 -3.19 -22.53
CA GLU A 64 1.16 -2.30 -23.30
C GLU A 64 1.33 -0.82 -22.91
N ILE A 65 2.01 -0.55 -21.79
CA ILE A 65 2.14 0.79 -21.22
C ILE A 65 3.60 1.18 -21.08
N GLU A 66 4.00 2.23 -21.79
CA GLU A 66 5.29 2.87 -21.56
C GLU A 66 5.25 3.67 -20.25
N GLY A 67 6.13 3.32 -19.32
CA GLY A 67 6.28 4.00 -18.04
C GLY A 67 7.72 3.94 -17.53
N SER A 68 7.90 4.35 -16.28
CA SER A 68 9.23 4.48 -15.65
C SER A 68 9.84 3.15 -15.17
N TYR A 69 9.14 2.02 -15.27
CA TYR A 69 9.58 0.71 -14.76
C TYR A 69 11.01 0.36 -15.20
N ASN A 70 11.28 0.44 -16.51
CA ASN A 70 12.62 0.13 -17.05
C ASN A 70 13.65 1.18 -16.62
N HIS A 71 13.29 2.46 -16.59
CA HIS A 71 14.20 3.52 -16.15
C HIS A 71 14.66 3.33 -14.70
N ILE A 72 13.74 2.95 -13.80
CA ILE A 72 14.06 2.67 -12.40
C ILE A 72 14.89 1.39 -12.29
N LEU A 73 14.56 0.34 -13.04
CA LEU A 73 15.32 -0.91 -13.04
C LEU A 73 16.77 -0.70 -13.51
N GLU A 74 16.99 0.08 -14.57
CA GLU A 74 18.30 0.30 -15.19
C GLU A 74 19.24 1.14 -14.33
N ILE A 75 18.72 2.00 -13.44
CA ILE A 75 19.52 3.03 -12.77
C ILE A 75 20.68 2.48 -11.93
N LYS A 76 20.54 1.26 -11.41
CA LYS A 76 21.57 0.56 -10.63
C LYS A 76 22.82 0.20 -11.44
N ASP A 77 22.73 0.17 -12.76
CA ASP A 77 23.81 -0.21 -13.68
C ASP A 77 24.53 0.98 -14.31
N LEU A 78 24.08 2.20 -14.04
CA LEU A 78 24.62 3.43 -14.58
C LEU A 78 25.78 3.97 -13.74
N ASP A 79 26.64 4.79 -14.34
CA ASP A 79 27.57 5.66 -13.59
C ASP A 79 26.84 6.85 -12.94
N ASP A 80 27.54 7.67 -12.16
CA ASP A 80 26.91 8.74 -11.38
C ASP A 80 26.28 9.84 -12.23
N ASN A 81 26.91 10.23 -13.34
CA ASN A 81 26.35 11.25 -14.23
C ASN A 81 25.09 10.71 -14.94
N GLN A 82 25.16 9.48 -15.43
CA GLN A 82 24.03 8.79 -16.05
C GLN A 82 22.90 8.53 -15.05
N PHE A 83 23.22 8.19 -13.80
CA PHE A 83 22.26 8.03 -12.70
C PHE A 83 21.49 9.33 -12.46
N ILE A 84 22.20 10.47 -12.37
CA ILE A 84 21.58 11.79 -12.20
C ILE A 84 20.64 12.09 -13.37
N GLU A 85 21.08 11.95 -14.63
CA GLU A 85 20.22 12.23 -15.77
C GLU A 85 19.01 11.29 -15.85
N LYS A 86 19.19 10.00 -15.54
CA LYS A 86 18.09 9.03 -15.53
C LYS A 86 17.09 9.32 -14.42
N SER A 87 17.55 9.73 -13.24
CA SER A 87 16.68 10.10 -12.11
C SER A 87 15.74 11.27 -12.45
N LYS A 88 16.23 12.26 -13.22
CA LYS A 88 15.42 13.37 -13.73
C LYS A 88 14.31 12.89 -14.65
N ILE A 89 14.61 11.97 -15.57
CA ILE A 89 13.61 11.39 -16.48
C ILE A 89 12.51 10.68 -15.67
N ILE A 90 12.90 9.86 -14.69
CA ILE A 90 11.95 9.15 -13.81
C ILE A 90 11.02 10.14 -13.12
N VAL A 91 11.55 11.23 -12.56
CA VAL A 91 10.75 12.22 -11.81
C VAL A 91 9.84 13.03 -12.74
N SER A 92 10.29 13.37 -13.94
CA SER A 92 9.44 14.03 -14.94
C SER A 92 8.25 13.16 -15.32
N LEU A 93 8.46 11.85 -15.57
CA LEU A 93 7.38 10.90 -15.83
C LEU A 93 6.38 10.82 -14.67
N LEU A 94 6.86 10.89 -13.42
CA LEU A 94 5.99 10.93 -12.25
C LEU A 94 5.13 12.20 -12.20
N ALA A 95 5.73 13.36 -12.47
CA ALA A 95 5.03 14.64 -12.51
C ALA A 95 3.98 14.68 -13.63
N ASP A 96 4.26 14.06 -14.77
CA ASP A 96 3.34 13.95 -15.90
C ASP A 96 2.17 13.01 -15.61
N ALA A 97 2.43 11.86 -14.97
CA ALA A 97 1.38 10.91 -14.56
C ALA A 97 0.45 11.47 -13.46
N GLN A 98 0.94 12.41 -12.65
CA GLN A 98 0.14 13.08 -11.63
C GLN A 98 -0.85 14.08 -12.25
N ASN A 99 -2.10 13.62 -12.44
CA ASN A 99 -3.17 14.41 -13.09
C ASN A 99 -4.27 14.89 -12.14
N THR A 100 -4.12 14.66 -10.82
CA THR A 100 -5.12 15.05 -9.81
C THR A 100 -4.56 16.06 -8.83
N ARG A 101 -5.44 16.90 -8.28
CA ARG A 101 -5.09 17.91 -7.26
C ARG A 101 -4.96 17.33 -5.85
N ILE A 102 -5.35 16.07 -5.66
CA ILE A 102 -5.36 15.42 -4.34
C ILE A 102 -3.92 15.08 -3.91
N ILE A 103 -3.02 14.89 -4.86
CA ILE A 103 -1.65 14.44 -4.59
C ILE A 103 -0.81 15.62 -4.10
N LYS A 104 -0.26 15.50 -2.88
CA LYS A 104 0.49 16.54 -2.18
C LYS A 104 1.92 16.72 -2.73
N ASP A 105 2.52 17.85 -2.39
CA ASP A 105 3.96 18.10 -2.49
C ASP A 105 4.74 16.93 -1.89
N SER A 106 5.77 16.46 -2.60
CA SER A 106 6.50 15.25 -2.24
C SER A 106 7.98 15.30 -2.58
N ALA A 107 8.80 14.73 -1.69
CA ALA A 107 10.17 14.32 -1.99
C ALA A 107 10.17 12.98 -2.73
N ILE A 108 10.95 12.92 -3.80
CA ILE A 108 11.20 11.71 -4.57
C ILE A 108 12.64 11.28 -4.35
N PHE A 109 12.81 10.19 -3.62
CA PHE A 109 14.10 9.57 -3.39
C PHE A 109 14.33 8.53 -4.46
N VAL A 110 15.38 8.69 -5.26
CA VAL A 110 15.83 7.68 -6.22
C VAL A 110 17.15 7.12 -5.72
N MET A 111 17.21 5.79 -5.59
CA MET A 111 18.32 5.11 -4.93
C MET A 111 18.79 3.88 -5.71
N SER A 112 20.08 3.58 -5.58
CA SER A 112 20.65 2.30 -5.95
C SER A 112 21.67 1.82 -4.92
N GLY A 113 21.95 0.53 -4.93
CA GLY A 113 22.93 -0.08 -4.04
C GLY A 113 22.97 -1.59 -4.18
N GLU A 114 23.29 -2.26 -3.10
CA GLU A 114 23.52 -3.71 -3.05
C GLU A 114 22.67 -4.38 -1.96
N VAL A 115 22.31 -5.64 -2.21
CA VAL A 115 21.58 -6.52 -1.28
C VAL A 115 22.19 -7.92 -1.25
N GLY A 116 22.00 -8.61 -0.14
CA GLY A 116 22.42 -9.98 0.07
C GLY A 116 23.93 -10.12 0.30
N PHE A 117 24.38 -11.37 0.45
CA PHE A 117 25.79 -11.68 0.67
C PHE A 117 26.64 -11.63 -0.61
N GLU A 118 26.00 -11.68 -1.77
CA GLU A 118 26.65 -11.60 -3.09
C GLU A 118 26.67 -10.16 -3.63
N ASN A 119 26.30 -9.17 -2.82
CA ASN A 119 26.31 -7.75 -3.19
C ASN A 119 25.55 -7.49 -4.50
N GLN A 120 24.39 -8.12 -4.65
CA GLN A 120 23.64 -8.03 -5.90
C GLN A 120 22.95 -6.66 -5.96
N LYS A 121 22.99 -6.02 -7.13
CA LYS A 121 22.50 -4.65 -7.28
C LYS A 121 20.98 -4.55 -7.16
N PHE A 122 20.50 -3.52 -6.48
CA PHE A 122 19.08 -3.15 -6.43
C PHE A 122 18.87 -1.70 -6.83
N SER A 123 17.63 -1.36 -7.20
CA SER A 123 17.17 0.01 -7.33
C SER A 123 15.86 0.23 -6.59
N CYS A 124 15.64 1.46 -6.15
CA CYS A 124 14.52 1.82 -5.31
C CYS A 124 14.07 3.25 -5.59
N LEU A 125 12.75 3.47 -5.59
CA LEU A 125 12.16 4.80 -5.60
C LEU A 125 11.14 4.93 -4.46
N ILE A 126 11.25 6.01 -3.70
CA ILE A 126 10.29 6.39 -2.65
C ILE A 126 9.66 7.72 -3.02
N LYS A 127 8.33 7.76 -2.99
CA LYS A 127 7.56 9.02 -2.94
C LYS A 127 7.12 9.24 -1.50
N ALA A 128 7.56 10.35 -0.93
CA ALA A 128 7.22 10.76 0.42
C ALA A 128 6.48 12.10 0.39
N GLU A 129 5.24 12.14 0.86
CA GLU A 129 4.49 13.40 0.98
C GLU A 129 4.95 14.16 2.21
N PHE A 130 5.06 15.48 2.06
CA PHE A 130 5.38 16.36 3.15
C PHE A 130 4.12 16.74 3.95
N ASP A 131 4.28 16.95 5.24
CA ASP A 131 3.36 17.79 6.01
C ASP A 131 3.82 19.25 5.93
N ASN A 132 2.90 20.21 6.13
CA ASN A 132 3.12 21.67 5.97
C ASN A 132 4.30 22.28 6.79
N SER A 133 4.98 21.48 7.60
CA SER A 133 6.22 21.84 8.32
C SER A 133 7.49 21.66 7.49
N PHE A 134 7.43 20.97 6.34
CA PHE A 134 8.53 20.90 5.40
C PHE A 134 8.56 22.15 4.53
N GLN A 135 9.58 22.98 4.70
CA GLN A 135 9.88 24.09 3.81
C GLN A 135 10.99 23.62 2.87
N PRO A 136 10.71 23.32 1.59
CA PRO A 136 11.79 23.10 0.64
C PRO A 136 12.58 24.40 0.54
N VAL A 137 13.89 24.25 0.72
CA VAL A 137 14.82 25.36 0.80
C VAL A 137 14.98 25.97 -0.61
N THR A 138 14.88 27.30 -0.68
CA THR A 138 14.83 28.10 -1.92
C THR A 138 16.12 28.11 -2.74
N GLU A 139 16.03 28.58 -3.99
CA GLU A 139 17.06 28.66 -5.07
C GLU A 139 18.48 29.16 -4.69
N ASN A 140 18.71 29.68 -3.47
CA ASN A 140 20.00 30.21 -3.02
C ASN A 140 20.77 29.30 -2.05
N ASP A 141 20.20 28.19 -1.61
CA ASP A 141 20.89 27.26 -0.72
C ASP A 141 21.56 26.15 -1.52
N SER A 142 22.82 25.85 -1.19
CA SER A 142 23.56 24.77 -1.84
C SER A 142 22.78 23.46 -1.73
N ASN A 143 22.60 22.76 -2.86
CA ASN A 143 21.94 21.44 -3.00
C ASN A 143 22.33 20.39 -1.92
N GLU A 144 23.47 20.57 -1.26
CA GLU A 144 23.98 19.77 -0.14
C GLU A 144 23.12 19.86 1.14
N ILE A 145 22.59 21.04 1.47
CA ILE A 145 21.73 21.27 2.65
C ILE A 145 20.33 20.69 2.42
N ILE A 146 19.84 20.79 1.18
CA ILE A 146 18.53 20.30 0.72
C ILE A 146 18.42 18.77 0.91
N GLY A 147 19.46 18.02 0.52
CA GLY A 147 19.47 16.56 0.64
C GLY A 147 19.47 16.08 2.10
N LEU A 148 20.21 16.75 2.98
CA LEU A 148 20.33 16.38 4.39
C LEU A 148 19.08 16.76 5.21
N GLU A 149 18.49 17.93 4.99
CA GLU A 149 17.26 18.35 5.68
C GLU A 149 16.04 17.55 5.20
N ALA A 150 15.93 17.26 3.91
CA ALA A 150 14.90 16.36 3.36
C ALA A 150 15.00 14.96 3.95
N VAL A 151 16.22 14.42 4.07
CA VAL A 151 16.47 13.13 4.74
C VAL A 151 16.10 13.20 6.21
N VAL A 152 16.56 14.21 6.97
CA VAL A 152 16.25 14.34 8.39
C VAL A 152 14.75 14.51 8.65
N SER A 153 14.04 15.28 7.81
CA SER A 153 12.59 15.45 7.89
C SER A 153 11.83 14.17 7.51
N PHE A 154 12.27 13.46 6.46
CA PHE A 154 11.70 12.18 6.05
C PHE A 154 11.89 11.09 7.13
N LEU A 155 13.05 11.11 7.80
CA LEU A 155 13.39 10.21 8.90
C LEU A 155 12.66 10.58 10.21
N GLY A 156 12.01 11.74 10.28
CA GLY A 156 11.13 12.12 11.38
C GLY A 156 9.98 11.13 11.56
N LYS A 157 9.68 10.76 12.81
CA LYS A 157 8.66 9.75 13.19
C LYS A 157 7.25 10.02 12.65
N GLU A 158 6.95 11.25 12.22
CA GLU A 158 5.63 11.67 11.78
C GLU A 158 5.38 11.48 10.28
N GLN A 159 6.41 11.53 9.44
CA GLN A 159 6.21 11.31 8.00
C GLN A 159 6.00 9.82 7.75
N LYS A 160 4.95 9.46 7.01
CA LYS A 160 4.70 8.08 6.59
C LYS A 160 5.35 7.85 5.24
N LEU A 161 5.97 6.68 5.03
CA LEU A 161 6.40 6.29 3.69
C LEU A 161 5.12 6.05 2.89
N TYR A 162 4.89 6.86 1.85
CA TYR A 162 3.62 6.82 1.13
C TYR A 162 3.62 5.79 0.03
N LYS A 163 4.63 5.80 -0.85
CA LYS A 163 4.80 4.82 -1.93
C LYS A 163 6.26 4.42 -2.08
N LEU A 164 6.50 3.15 -2.35
CA LEU A 164 7.82 2.53 -2.53
C LEU A 164 7.75 1.55 -3.69
N VAL A 165 8.68 1.64 -4.63
CA VAL A 165 8.96 0.56 -5.57
C VAL A 165 10.41 0.11 -5.42
N VAL A 166 10.63 -1.21 -5.35
CA VAL A 166 11.97 -1.79 -5.24
C VAL A 166 12.13 -2.89 -6.27
N PHE A 167 13.29 -2.89 -6.93
CA PHE A 167 13.71 -3.93 -7.87
C PHE A 167 14.84 -4.71 -7.25
N THR A 168 14.62 -6.00 -7.01
CA THR A 168 15.61 -6.90 -6.42
C THR A 168 15.97 -8.02 -7.39
N PRO A 169 17.23 -8.46 -7.40
CA PRO A 169 17.65 -9.59 -8.20
C PRO A 169 16.99 -10.89 -7.73
N SER A 170 16.71 -11.80 -8.66
CA SER A 170 16.07 -13.09 -8.43
C SER A 170 16.38 -14.07 -9.57
N ASN A 171 17.15 -15.12 -9.30
CA ASN A 171 17.45 -16.23 -10.22
C ASN A 171 17.71 -15.79 -11.68
N ASN A 172 18.79 -15.03 -11.92
CA ASN A 172 19.17 -14.45 -13.22
C ASN A 172 18.17 -13.46 -13.84
N ALA A 173 17.16 -13.03 -13.09
CA ALA A 173 16.19 -12.00 -13.46
C ALA A 173 16.03 -10.99 -12.31
N TYR A 174 14.98 -10.18 -12.38
CA TYR A 174 14.59 -9.24 -11.33
C TYR A 174 13.14 -9.46 -10.94
N LYS A 175 12.87 -9.30 -9.64
CA LYS A 175 11.52 -9.12 -9.10
C LYS A 175 11.34 -7.67 -8.71
N SER A 176 10.12 -7.17 -8.86
CA SER A 176 9.76 -5.83 -8.45
C SER A 176 8.61 -5.88 -7.47
N TYR A 177 8.67 -5.00 -6.47
CA TYR A 177 7.70 -4.95 -5.39
C TYR A 177 7.23 -3.52 -5.21
N LEU A 178 5.92 -3.35 -5.09
CA LEU A 178 5.25 -2.09 -4.86
C LEU A 178 4.62 -2.09 -3.47
N PHE A 179 4.94 -1.09 -2.67
CA PHE A 179 4.14 -0.73 -1.52
C PHE A 179 3.50 0.63 -1.74
N ASP A 180 2.22 0.72 -1.40
CA ASP A 180 1.48 1.97 -1.39
C ASP A 180 0.59 1.95 -0.16
N SER A 181 0.76 2.94 0.71
CA SER A 181 -0.05 3.09 1.92
C SER A 181 -1.55 3.19 1.61
N ASN A 182 -1.91 3.73 0.44
CA ASN A 182 -3.30 3.87 0.01
C ASN A 182 -3.87 2.57 -0.58
N LEU A 183 -3.05 1.60 -1.02
CA LEU A 183 -3.55 0.29 -1.46
C LEU A 183 -4.27 -0.48 -0.34
N SER A 184 -4.04 -0.10 0.93
CA SER A 184 -4.67 -0.74 2.11
C SER A 184 -5.84 0.05 2.74
N PHE A 185 -6.15 1.27 2.25
CA PHE A 185 -7.10 2.17 2.90
C PHE A 185 -8.30 2.56 2.03
N ARG A 186 -9.40 2.88 2.74
CA ARG A 186 -10.81 3.15 2.38
C ARG A 186 -11.16 4.10 1.21
N ASN A 187 -10.24 4.52 0.36
CA ASN A 187 -10.58 5.36 -0.80
C ASN A 187 -9.34 5.43 -1.70
N THR A 188 -9.57 5.43 -3.01
CA THR A 188 -8.60 5.70 -4.09
C THR A 188 -7.88 4.52 -4.76
N ALA A 189 -8.65 3.55 -5.28
CA ALA A 189 -8.09 2.68 -6.32
C ALA A 189 -7.63 3.50 -7.56
N SER A 190 -8.30 4.61 -7.89
CA SER A 190 -7.85 5.60 -8.88
C SER A 190 -6.54 6.32 -8.52
N ALA A 191 -6.30 6.69 -7.24
CA ALA A 191 -5.03 7.31 -6.84
C ALA A 191 -3.90 6.30 -6.56
N ALA A 192 -4.17 5.00 -6.54
CA ALA A 192 -3.15 3.97 -6.64
C ALA A 192 -2.79 3.69 -8.12
N LYS A 193 -3.79 3.72 -9.02
CA LYS A 193 -3.64 3.43 -10.45
C LYS A 193 -2.67 4.36 -11.17
N TYR A 194 -2.69 5.66 -10.89
CA TYR A 194 -1.72 6.57 -11.53
C TYR A 194 -0.27 6.17 -11.22
N PHE A 195 0.01 5.65 -10.02
CA PHE A 195 1.36 5.31 -9.62
C PHE A 195 1.80 3.98 -10.24
N TYR A 196 1.04 2.90 -10.06
CA TYR A 196 1.48 1.59 -10.56
C TYR A 196 1.24 1.42 -12.06
N LYS A 197 0.19 2.01 -12.62
CA LYS A 197 -0.16 1.85 -14.03
C LYS A 197 0.42 2.97 -14.89
N ASP A 198 0.02 4.22 -14.67
CA ASP A 198 0.36 5.32 -15.58
C ASP A 198 1.83 5.77 -15.43
N PHE A 199 2.33 5.86 -14.20
CA PHE A 199 3.72 6.25 -13.92
C PHE A 199 4.70 5.11 -14.09
N LEU A 200 4.46 3.95 -13.45
CA LEU A 200 5.38 2.83 -13.55
C LEU A 200 5.25 2.12 -14.91
N GLY A 201 4.06 1.98 -15.48
CA GLY A 201 3.84 1.05 -16.60
C GLY A 201 3.92 -0.39 -16.11
N SER A 202 3.20 -0.69 -15.02
CA SER A 202 3.24 -1.99 -14.36
C SER A 202 1.84 -2.53 -14.06
N GLU A 203 1.79 -3.83 -13.81
CA GLU A 203 0.61 -4.53 -13.32
C GLU A 203 0.97 -5.49 -12.19
N PHE A 204 -0.03 -5.96 -11.43
CA PHE A 204 0.21 -6.91 -10.35
C PHE A 204 0.56 -8.29 -10.92
N SER A 205 1.63 -8.91 -10.40
CA SER A 205 2.05 -10.25 -10.80
C SER A 205 1.03 -11.33 -10.40
N ASN A 206 0.29 -11.10 -9.31
CA ASN A 206 -0.79 -11.95 -8.85
C ASN A 206 -2.10 -11.16 -8.71
N GLN A 207 -2.81 -10.99 -9.83
CA GLN A 207 -4.08 -10.25 -9.86
C GLN A 207 -5.14 -10.91 -8.96
N GLY A 208 -5.20 -12.25 -8.89
CA GLY A 208 -6.16 -12.96 -8.05
C GLY A 208 -5.95 -12.74 -6.56
N GLY A 209 -4.69 -12.73 -6.12
CA GLY A 209 -4.31 -12.42 -4.73
C GLY A 209 -4.69 -11.01 -4.31
N VAL A 210 -4.41 -10.02 -5.17
CA VAL A 210 -4.76 -8.62 -4.93
C VAL A 210 -6.27 -8.43 -4.93
N ALA A 211 -6.98 -9.04 -5.88
CA ALA A 211 -8.43 -9.01 -5.94
C ALA A 211 -9.06 -9.57 -4.65
N ILE A 212 -8.55 -10.67 -4.09
CA ILE A 212 -9.02 -11.20 -2.80
C ILE A 212 -8.83 -10.20 -1.66
N GLN A 213 -7.68 -9.56 -1.57
CA GLN A 213 -7.41 -8.58 -0.50
C GLN A 213 -8.31 -7.35 -0.63
N ASN A 214 -8.43 -6.80 -1.84
CA ASN A 214 -9.28 -5.64 -2.11
C ASN A 214 -10.75 -5.95 -1.88
N PHE A 215 -11.23 -7.09 -2.37
CA PHE A 215 -12.59 -7.56 -2.14
C PHE A 215 -12.86 -7.68 -0.64
N ASN A 216 -12.03 -8.40 0.10
CA ASN A 216 -12.17 -8.56 1.55
C ASN A 216 -12.19 -7.21 2.29
N ASN A 217 -11.34 -6.26 1.91
CA ASN A 217 -11.26 -4.96 2.55
C ASN A 217 -12.50 -4.12 2.25
N LEU A 218 -12.83 -3.92 0.96
CA LEU A 218 -13.97 -3.11 0.52
C LEU A 218 -15.30 -3.65 1.07
N THR A 219 -15.49 -4.97 1.04
CA THR A 219 -16.72 -5.56 1.60
C THR A 219 -16.81 -5.36 3.12
N GLN A 220 -15.70 -5.46 3.87
CA GLN A 220 -15.69 -5.13 5.30
C GLN A 220 -16.07 -3.67 5.55
N ILE A 221 -15.56 -2.75 4.74
CA ILE A 221 -15.85 -1.31 4.81
C ILE A 221 -17.35 -1.05 4.63
N PHE A 222 -17.93 -1.68 3.61
CA PHE A 222 -19.35 -1.56 3.30
C PHE A 222 -20.22 -2.13 4.44
N ILE A 223 -19.92 -3.35 4.92
CA ILE A 223 -20.62 -3.98 6.05
C ILE A 223 -20.54 -3.10 7.30
N ASP A 224 -19.37 -2.53 7.59
CA ASP A 224 -19.18 -1.64 8.74
C ASP A 224 -20.04 -0.37 8.67
N SER A 225 -20.32 0.12 7.46
CA SER A 225 -21.12 1.32 7.22
C SER A 225 -22.64 1.07 7.24
N MET A 226 -23.07 -0.16 6.98
CA MET A 226 -24.49 -0.51 6.86
C MET A 226 -25.15 -0.84 8.20
N PHE A 227 -24.40 -1.48 9.10
CA PHE A 227 -24.94 -1.97 10.36
C PHE A 227 -24.37 -1.17 11.52
N ASP A 228 -25.19 -0.88 12.52
CA ASP A 228 -24.71 -0.44 13.84
C ASP A 228 -24.67 -1.61 14.83
N ASP A 229 -25.56 -2.59 14.65
CA ASP A 229 -25.61 -3.78 15.49
C ASP A 229 -24.46 -4.76 15.17
N TYR A 230 -23.83 -5.25 16.23
CA TYR A 230 -22.66 -6.11 16.11
C TYR A 230 -23.04 -7.53 15.65
N ILE A 231 -24.26 -7.99 15.97
CA ILE A 231 -24.72 -9.34 15.59
C ILE A 231 -24.86 -9.41 14.07
N ASP A 232 -25.51 -8.43 13.47
CA ASP A 232 -25.61 -8.32 12.02
C ASP A 232 -24.22 -8.22 11.39
N LYS A 233 -23.32 -7.35 11.88
CA LYS A 233 -21.93 -7.28 11.38
C LYS A 233 -21.23 -8.64 11.38
N ILE A 234 -21.26 -9.37 12.50
CA ILE A 234 -20.62 -10.68 12.60
C ILE A 234 -21.23 -11.66 11.58
N ARG A 235 -22.55 -11.62 11.36
CA ARG A 235 -23.23 -12.45 10.35
C ARG A 235 -22.67 -12.18 8.96
N TYR A 236 -22.68 -10.93 8.49
CA TYR A 236 -22.20 -10.59 7.14
C TYR A 236 -20.70 -10.79 6.97
N LEU A 237 -19.89 -10.53 8.00
CA LEU A 237 -18.45 -10.82 7.99
C LEU A 237 -18.17 -12.32 7.88
N SER A 238 -19.01 -13.16 8.51
CA SER A 238 -18.92 -14.62 8.38
C SER A 238 -19.28 -15.07 6.96
N ILE A 239 -20.32 -14.48 6.35
CA ILE A 239 -20.70 -14.73 4.95
C ILE A 239 -19.55 -14.34 4.01
N LEU A 240 -18.94 -13.16 4.21
CA LEU A 240 -17.78 -12.71 3.46
C LEU A 240 -16.62 -13.71 3.53
N LEU A 241 -16.23 -14.13 4.74
CA LEU A 241 -15.14 -15.09 4.88
C LEU A 241 -15.47 -16.43 4.20
N GLY A 242 -16.72 -16.89 4.35
CA GLY A 242 -17.22 -18.10 3.69
C GLY A 242 -17.19 -18.01 2.16
N TYR A 243 -17.56 -16.85 1.60
CA TYR A 243 -17.52 -16.61 0.15
C TYR A 243 -16.09 -16.63 -0.39
N ILE A 244 -15.16 -15.92 0.26
CA ILE A 244 -13.75 -15.86 -0.15
C ILE A 244 -13.13 -17.27 -0.12
N ARG A 245 -13.31 -18.00 0.99
CA ARG A 245 -12.75 -19.34 1.21
C ARG A 245 -13.52 -20.47 0.53
N GLY A 246 -14.70 -20.17 0.01
CA GLY A 246 -15.57 -21.14 -0.63
C GLY A 246 -14.97 -21.73 -1.90
N THR A 247 -15.58 -22.81 -2.38
CA THR A 247 -15.10 -23.62 -3.51
C THR A 247 -15.22 -22.94 -4.88
N ASN A 248 -15.89 -21.79 -4.97
CA ASN A 248 -15.95 -21.01 -6.21
C ASN A 248 -14.52 -20.69 -6.66
N ASN A 249 -14.25 -20.65 -7.97
CA ASN A 249 -12.92 -20.33 -8.49
C ASN A 249 -12.73 -18.85 -8.81
N THR A 250 -13.78 -18.04 -8.67
CA THR A 250 -13.79 -16.61 -9.00
C THR A 250 -14.37 -15.78 -7.86
N LEU A 251 -14.03 -14.49 -7.83
CA LEU A 251 -14.71 -13.44 -7.07
C LEU A 251 -15.62 -12.67 -8.02
N SER A 252 -16.87 -12.51 -7.63
CA SER A 252 -17.88 -11.75 -8.35
C SER A 252 -18.64 -10.88 -7.38
N ILE A 253 -18.66 -9.56 -7.62
CA ILE A 253 -19.43 -8.63 -6.80
C ILE A 253 -20.93 -8.91 -6.91
N HIS A 254 -21.39 -9.36 -8.07
CA HIS A 254 -22.78 -9.74 -8.31
C HIS A 254 -23.16 -11.00 -7.52
N ASP A 255 -22.37 -12.08 -7.64
CA ASP A 255 -22.68 -13.34 -6.96
C ASP A 255 -22.65 -13.16 -5.44
N PHE A 256 -21.67 -12.42 -4.93
CA PHE A 256 -21.62 -12.12 -3.51
C PHE A 256 -22.82 -11.29 -3.06
N SER A 257 -23.21 -10.26 -3.82
CA SER A 257 -24.35 -9.40 -3.44
C SER A 257 -25.64 -10.21 -3.28
N ILE A 258 -25.90 -11.13 -4.21
CA ILE A 258 -27.07 -12.01 -4.21
C ILE A 258 -27.00 -13.00 -3.04
N GLN A 259 -25.81 -13.53 -2.76
CA GLN A 259 -25.63 -14.48 -1.66
C GLN A 259 -25.71 -13.82 -0.28
N ALA A 260 -25.22 -12.58 -0.16
CA ALA A 260 -25.04 -11.92 1.12
C ALA A 260 -26.27 -11.11 1.53
N PHE A 261 -26.94 -10.42 0.61
CA PHE A 261 -27.99 -9.46 0.94
C PHE A 261 -29.36 -9.91 0.42
N ASP A 262 -30.33 -9.99 1.33
CA ASP A 262 -31.71 -10.35 0.99
C ASP A 262 -32.47 -9.22 0.27
N ASN A 263 -32.08 -7.96 0.50
CA ASN A 263 -32.70 -6.78 -0.10
C ASN A 263 -32.02 -6.42 -1.43
N PRO A 264 -32.73 -6.41 -2.57
CA PRO A 264 -32.18 -6.01 -3.86
C PRO A 264 -31.58 -4.60 -3.89
N GLU A 265 -32.14 -3.64 -3.15
CA GLU A 265 -31.60 -2.27 -3.10
C GLU A 265 -30.21 -2.27 -2.46
N THR A 266 -30.04 -2.99 -1.35
CA THR A 266 -28.77 -3.17 -0.67
C THR A 266 -27.73 -3.89 -1.53
N SER A 267 -28.15 -4.89 -2.32
CA SER A 267 -27.27 -5.55 -3.29
C SER A 267 -26.77 -4.58 -4.35
N GLN A 268 -27.63 -3.69 -4.84
CA GLN A 268 -27.26 -2.68 -5.82
C GLN A 268 -26.34 -1.61 -5.21
N GLU A 269 -26.62 -1.15 -3.99
CA GLU A 269 -25.75 -0.24 -3.24
C GLU A 269 -24.35 -0.82 -3.06
N TYR A 270 -24.26 -2.12 -2.73
CA TYR A 270 -22.98 -2.82 -2.63
C TYR A 270 -22.22 -2.84 -3.95
N ILE A 271 -22.89 -3.22 -5.05
CA ILE A 271 -22.27 -3.26 -6.38
C ILE A 271 -21.75 -1.87 -6.75
N ASN A 272 -22.58 -0.83 -6.59
CA ASN A 272 -22.19 0.55 -6.89
C ASN A 272 -20.99 0.97 -6.03
N PHE A 273 -21.02 0.69 -4.72
CA PHE A 273 -19.89 0.98 -3.82
C PHE A 273 -18.60 0.29 -4.28
N MET A 274 -18.67 -0.98 -4.70
CA MET A 274 -17.50 -1.71 -5.20
C MET A 274 -16.94 -1.10 -6.49
N LEU A 275 -17.82 -0.74 -7.44
CA LEU A 275 -17.43 -0.14 -8.72
C LEU A 275 -16.88 1.28 -8.55
N GLU A 276 -17.47 2.09 -7.67
CA GLU A 276 -16.97 3.43 -7.32
C GLU A 276 -15.58 3.39 -6.65
N ASN A 277 -15.22 2.24 -6.06
CA ASN A 277 -13.89 1.97 -5.50
C ASN A 277 -12.98 1.19 -6.47
N ASP A 278 -13.28 1.25 -7.77
CA ASP A 278 -12.57 0.59 -8.89
C ASP A 278 -12.32 -0.91 -8.71
N PHE A 279 -13.23 -1.62 -8.02
CA PHE A 279 -13.22 -3.08 -8.09
C PHE A 279 -13.72 -3.56 -9.45
N PHE A 280 -13.27 -4.74 -9.87
CA PHE A 280 -13.61 -5.33 -11.17
C PHE A 280 -15.12 -5.63 -11.26
N GLU A 281 -15.75 -5.16 -12.34
CA GLU A 281 -17.13 -5.53 -12.68
C GLU A 281 -17.22 -7.01 -13.08
N GLU A 282 -16.24 -7.47 -13.86
CA GLU A 282 -16.12 -8.87 -14.26
C GLU A 282 -15.62 -9.77 -13.13
N SER A 283 -15.90 -11.06 -13.27
CA SER A 283 -15.43 -12.07 -12.33
C SER A 283 -13.92 -12.27 -12.42
N VAL A 284 -13.24 -12.23 -11.27
CA VAL A 284 -11.78 -12.37 -11.19
C VAL A 284 -11.40 -13.75 -10.65
N PRO A 285 -10.45 -14.48 -11.27
CA PRO A 285 -9.95 -15.75 -10.73
C PRO A 285 -9.41 -15.60 -9.30
N LYS A 286 -9.77 -16.52 -8.40
CA LYS A 286 -9.26 -16.58 -7.03
C LYS A 286 -7.92 -17.28 -6.99
N ASP A 287 -6.98 -16.69 -6.27
CA ASP A 287 -5.82 -17.40 -5.73
C ASP A 287 -6.24 -18.19 -4.49
N SER A 288 -6.32 -19.52 -4.62
CA SER A 288 -6.79 -20.41 -3.55
C SER A 288 -5.87 -20.42 -2.33
N GLU A 289 -4.56 -20.24 -2.53
CA GLU A 289 -3.59 -20.19 -1.43
C GLU A 289 -3.81 -18.93 -0.59
N ILE A 290 -3.96 -17.77 -1.23
CA ILE A 290 -4.24 -16.50 -0.55
C ILE A 290 -5.63 -16.54 0.09
N ALA A 291 -6.65 -17.02 -0.62
CA ALA A 291 -8.02 -17.13 -0.10
C ALA A 291 -8.07 -17.94 1.21
N SER A 292 -7.35 -19.06 1.27
CA SER A 292 -7.30 -19.91 2.47
C SER A 292 -6.70 -19.18 3.69
N LYS A 293 -5.74 -18.28 3.46
CA LYS A 293 -5.02 -17.53 4.49
C LYS A 293 -5.74 -16.28 4.98
N ILE A 294 -6.78 -15.80 4.29
CA ILE A 294 -7.55 -14.61 4.72
C ILE A 294 -8.13 -14.81 6.12
N GLN A 295 -7.94 -13.83 6.99
CA GLN A 295 -8.53 -13.80 8.32
C GLN A 295 -9.28 -12.49 8.50
N ILE A 296 -10.52 -12.57 8.98
CA ILE A 296 -11.29 -11.41 9.42
C ILE A 296 -11.28 -11.42 10.94
N LYS A 297 -10.86 -10.31 11.55
CA LYS A 297 -10.74 -10.17 13.00
C LYS A 297 -11.54 -8.98 13.49
N PRO A 298 -12.88 -9.11 13.65
CA PRO A 298 -13.68 -7.98 14.11
C PRO A 298 -13.26 -7.57 15.53
N LYS A 299 -13.36 -6.27 15.79
CA LYS A 299 -13.09 -5.69 17.11
C LYS A 299 -14.40 -5.20 17.73
N LEU A 300 -14.80 -5.83 18.82
CA LEU A 300 -15.95 -5.43 19.63
C LEU A 300 -15.48 -4.43 20.68
N LYS A 301 -16.08 -3.23 20.72
CA LYS A 301 -15.74 -2.18 21.67
C LYS A 301 -16.94 -1.91 22.58
N PHE A 302 -16.71 -1.97 23.88
CA PHE A 302 -17.71 -1.65 24.89
C PHE A 302 -17.61 -0.17 25.28
N ASN A 303 -18.72 0.42 25.71
CA ASN A 303 -18.76 1.81 26.19
C ASN A 303 -17.88 2.04 27.43
N SER A 304 -17.56 0.98 28.18
CA SER A 304 -16.63 0.98 29.30
C SER A 304 -15.16 1.12 28.90
N GLY A 305 -14.84 1.14 27.60
CA GLY A 305 -13.47 1.21 27.08
C GLY A 305 -12.79 -0.14 26.91
N ILE A 306 -13.43 -1.24 27.31
CA ILE A 306 -12.96 -2.61 27.06
C ILE A 306 -13.13 -2.92 25.56
N SER A 307 -12.23 -3.73 25.00
CA SER A 307 -12.39 -4.26 23.64
C SER A 307 -11.95 -5.71 23.52
N ILE A 308 -12.62 -6.46 22.65
CA ILE A 308 -12.32 -7.85 22.33
C ILE A 308 -12.06 -7.96 20.83
N SER A 309 -11.09 -8.76 20.44
CA SER A 309 -10.82 -9.08 19.04
C SER A 309 -10.41 -10.54 18.93
N GLY A 310 -10.82 -11.21 17.86
CA GLY A 310 -10.58 -12.64 17.62
C GLY A 310 -10.90 -13.01 16.17
N ASN A 311 -10.63 -14.24 15.77
CA ASN A 311 -11.01 -14.70 14.43
C ASN A 311 -12.54 -14.71 14.30
N ILE A 312 -13.08 -14.27 13.16
CA ILE A 312 -14.53 -14.25 12.93
C ILE A 312 -15.16 -15.63 13.12
N ASN A 313 -14.48 -16.72 12.73
CA ASN A 313 -14.98 -18.08 12.93
C ASN A 313 -15.13 -18.43 14.41
N ASP A 314 -14.21 -17.96 15.25
CA ASP A 314 -14.28 -18.21 16.69
C ASP A 314 -15.38 -17.35 17.31
N ILE A 315 -15.50 -16.10 16.87
CA ILE A 315 -16.51 -15.15 17.35
C ILE A 315 -17.93 -15.53 16.92
N SER A 316 -18.10 -16.07 15.71
CA SER A 316 -19.41 -16.49 15.18
C SER A 316 -19.83 -17.90 15.65
N SER A 317 -18.89 -18.65 16.23
CA SER A 317 -19.18 -19.96 16.81
C SER A 317 -19.78 -19.88 18.22
N ASN A 318 -20.23 -21.02 18.75
CA ASN A 318 -20.64 -21.16 20.15
C ASN A 318 -19.50 -20.98 21.17
N LEU A 319 -18.31 -20.53 20.75
CA LEU A 319 -17.20 -20.21 21.64
C LEU A 319 -17.40 -18.88 22.36
N ILE A 320 -18.16 -17.94 21.78
CA ILE A 320 -18.46 -16.66 22.40
C ILE A 320 -19.97 -16.45 22.42
N SER A 321 -20.52 -16.20 23.60
CA SER A 321 -21.91 -15.73 23.74
C SER A 321 -21.91 -14.35 24.37
N ILE A 322 -22.65 -13.45 23.74
CA ILE A 322 -22.83 -12.07 24.19
C ILE A 322 -24.32 -11.90 24.45
N SER A 323 -24.66 -11.46 25.65
CA SER A 323 -26.02 -11.13 26.05
C SER A 323 -26.02 -9.77 26.73
N LYS A 324 -27.07 -9.00 26.50
CA LYS A 324 -27.25 -7.68 27.11
C LYS A 324 -28.51 -7.73 27.97
N ASP A 325 -28.35 -7.36 29.23
CA ASP A 325 -29.45 -7.22 30.19
C ASP A 325 -29.30 -5.84 30.85
N ASP A 326 -30.30 -4.97 30.66
CA ASP A 326 -30.26 -3.55 31.01
C ASP A 326 -28.95 -2.83 30.57
N CYS A 327 -28.13 -2.44 31.54
CA CYS A 327 -26.84 -1.75 31.38
C CYS A 327 -25.64 -2.69 31.45
N ILE A 328 -25.84 -4.01 31.53
CA ILE A 328 -24.79 -5.00 31.69
C ILE A 328 -24.69 -5.83 30.41
N THR A 329 -23.49 -5.93 29.85
CA THR A 329 -23.19 -6.89 28.79
C THR A 329 -22.43 -8.07 29.39
N THR A 330 -23.03 -9.25 29.34
CA THR A 330 -22.41 -10.50 29.76
C THR A 330 -21.78 -11.16 28.55
N LEU A 331 -20.45 -11.32 28.62
CA LEU A 331 -19.66 -12.10 27.68
C LEU A 331 -19.30 -13.43 28.34
N LYS A 332 -19.60 -14.55 27.67
CA LYS A 332 -19.06 -15.86 28.05
C LYS A 332 -18.19 -16.38 26.93
N ILE A 333 -16.95 -16.74 27.27
CA ILE A 333 -15.99 -17.35 26.36
C ILE A 333 -15.80 -18.80 26.81
N ARG A 334 -15.91 -19.74 25.87
CA ARG A 334 -15.64 -21.15 26.10
C ARG A 334 -14.17 -21.43 25.85
N GLY A 335 -13.40 -21.65 26.91
CA GLY A 335 -11.98 -21.99 26.84
C GLY A 335 -11.29 -21.79 28.18
N ASP A 336 -10.05 -22.25 28.28
CA ASP A 336 -9.19 -22.05 29.44
C ASP A 336 -8.37 -20.76 29.29
N ILE A 337 -8.02 -20.14 30.43
CA ILE A 337 -7.16 -18.95 30.44
C ILE A 337 -5.70 -19.41 30.41
N GLU A 338 -4.99 -19.04 29.36
CA GLU A 338 -3.54 -19.25 29.26
C GLU A 338 -2.79 -17.92 29.45
N VAL A 339 -1.69 -17.97 30.21
CA VAL A 339 -0.78 -16.83 30.34
C VAL A 339 0.17 -16.86 29.14
N LEU A 340 0.09 -15.86 28.27
CA LEU A 340 1.08 -15.66 27.20
C LEU A 340 2.46 -15.44 27.85
N LYS A 341 3.42 -16.29 27.47
CA LYS A 341 4.82 -16.18 27.91
C LYS A 341 5.60 -15.16 27.10
#